data_AF-A0AAU7Z0Y4-F1
#
_entry.id   AF-A0AAU7Z0Y4-F1
#
_cell.length_a   1.000
_cell.length_b   1.000
_cell.length_c   1.000
_cell.angle_alpha   90.00
_cell.angle_beta   90.00
_cell.angle_gamma   90.00
#
_symmetry.space_group_name_H-M   'P 1'
#
loop_
_entity.id
_entity.type
_entity.pdbx_description
1 polymer ?
#
loop_
_entity_poly.entity_id
_entity_poly.type
_entity_poly.pdbx_seq_one_letter_code
_entity_poly.pdbx_strand_id
1 'polypeptide(L)'
;MPETPDISAAVPAEATPPLSEGETAESAETTHVPETAKEHETMLDVHPAHHAASSWKEFFIHIATIVLGLLIAVGLEQAVEHSHHRREVAEVREELRGEREANKDSFRSETTNWRWETAELENNLMVLAYLQKHPGTPDEKLPGSLVWFHASAPNTQAAWDAAKNSGVTSLMHREEVEQYEDTYNKLKRIDDARSLAYDGMNDASRYELTDNRLSHLSPAQIAEITTLTQIALTKHWLEGVALENTTREFKDFPPSITSDELSQVRNRKNVAEAMKESPFALTISRMKAAGYVP
;
A
#
# COMPACT_ATOMS: atom_id res chain seq x y z
N MET A 1 -38.44 36.24 -19.35
CA MET A 1 -38.25 37.71 -19.26
C MET A 1 -39.25 38.27 -18.29
N PRO A 2 -38.93 39.30 -17.50
CA PRO A 2 -37.63 40.02 -17.33
C PRO A 2 -37.13 39.84 -15.86
N GLU A 3 -35.97 40.28 -15.38
CA GLU A 3 -34.78 40.95 -15.91
C GLU A 3 -33.65 40.75 -14.86
N THR A 4 -32.43 40.56 -15.36
CA THR A 4 -31.16 40.69 -14.62
C THR A 4 -30.93 42.16 -14.20
N PRO A 5 -29.97 42.38 -13.30
CA PRO A 5 -28.96 43.40 -13.63
C PRO A 5 -27.57 42.80 -13.68
N ASP A 6 -26.97 43.08 -14.82
CA ASP A 6 -25.56 42.99 -15.19
C ASP A 6 -24.85 44.25 -14.65
N ILE A 7 -23.69 44.12 -14.01
CA ILE A 7 -22.73 45.22 -13.91
C ILE A 7 -21.33 44.68 -14.16
N SER A 8 -20.88 45.03 -15.36
CA SER A 8 -19.57 44.84 -15.97
C SER A 8 -18.58 45.94 -15.56
N ALA A 9 -17.30 45.55 -15.54
CA ALA A 9 -16.08 46.30 -15.87
C ALA A 9 -15.80 47.69 -15.26
N ALA A 10 -14.63 47.81 -14.61
CA ALA A 10 -13.62 48.81 -14.98
C ALA A 10 -12.24 48.48 -14.37
N VAL A 11 -11.25 48.34 -15.25
CA VAL A 11 -9.80 48.52 -14.97
C VAL A 11 -9.48 50.02 -15.10
N PRO A 12 -8.52 50.54 -14.34
CA PRO A 12 -7.36 51.21 -14.94
C PRO A 12 -6.05 50.70 -14.30
N ALA A 13 -4.99 50.34 -15.04
CA ALA A 13 -3.99 51.23 -15.68
C ALA A 13 -3.54 52.33 -14.71
N GLU A 14 -2.28 52.65 -14.43
CA GLU A 14 -0.96 52.44 -15.02
C GLU A 14 -0.03 53.26 -14.12
N ALA A 15 1.16 52.77 -13.75
CA ALA A 15 2.36 53.58 -13.43
C ALA A 15 3.52 52.70 -12.91
N THR A 16 4.23 52.05 -13.82
CA THR A 16 5.70 52.16 -13.85
C THR A 16 6.04 53.50 -14.52
N PRO A 17 7.20 54.17 -14.36
CA PRO A 17 8.56 53.56 -14.34
C PRO A 17 9.55 54.43 -13.46
N PRO A 18 10.88 54.56 -13.72
CA PRO A 18 11.95 53.55 -13.74
C PRO A 18 13.32 54.04 -13.15
N LEU A 19 14.37 53.24 -13.42
CA LEU A 19 15.78 53.59 -13.67
C LEU A 19 16.72 53.86 -12.48
N SER A 20 17.74 53.01 -12.37
CA SER A 20 19.13 53.49 -12.35
C SER A 20 20.02 52.47 -13.07
N GLU A 21 20.01 52.54 -14.40
CA GLU A 21 21.23 52.34 -15.18
C GLU A 21 21.93 53.71 -15.24
N GLY A 22 23.23 53.70 -14.95
CA GLY A 22 24.13 54.79 -15.24
C GLY A 22 25.20 54.29 -16.20
N GLU A 23 24.89 54.33 -17.50
CA GLU A 23 25.79 54.83 -18.55
C GLU A 23 26.27 56.26 -18.16
N THR A 24 27.37 56.87 -18.63
CA THR A 24 28.03 56.82 -19.94
C THR A 24 29.36 57.61 -19.89
N ALA A 25 30.21 57.33 -20.88
CA ALA A 25 30.98 58.27 -21.71
C ALA A 25 32.19 59.07 -21.16
N GLU A 26 33.37 58.64 -21.62
CA GLU A 26 34.13 59.27 -22.72
C GLU A 26 34.53 60.77 -22.66
N SER A 27 35.85 60.98 -22.80
CA SER A 27 36.55 61.93 -23.68
C SER A 27 37.18 63.23 -23.12
N ALA A 28 38.52 63.32 -23.30
CA ALA A 28 39.34 64.45 -23.79
C ALA A 28 40.75 64.39 -23.13
N GLU A 29 41.81 63.94 -23.81
CA GLU A 29 42.70 64.70 -24.73
C GLU A 29 43.38 65.90 -24.03
N THR A 30 44.70 66.02 -23.81
CA THR A 30 45.76 66.21 -24.83
C THR A 30 47.17 66.19 -24.20
N THR A 31 48.11 65.55 -24.92
CA THR A 31 49.47 66.03 -25.30
C THR A 31 50.51 66.46 -24.26
N HIS A 32 51.60 65.67 -24.12
CA HIS A 32 52.94 66.03 -24.67
C HIS A 32 53.91 64.83 -24.66
N VAL A 33 54.45 64.50 -25.84
CA VAL A 33 55.64 63.67 -26.14
C VAL A 33 56.74 64.68 -26.53
N PRO A 34 58.08 64.52 -26.39
CA PRO A 34 58.87 63.28 -26.48
C PRO A 34 60.05 63.14 -25.50
N GLU A 35 60.52 61.91 -25.26
CA GLU A 35 61.98 61.68 -25.33
C GLU A 35 62.31 60.21 -25.66
N THR A 36 62.87 60.05 -26.85
CA THR A 36 63.71 58.99 -27.38
C THR A 36 64.48 58.17 -26.32
N ALA A 37 64.22 56.86 -26.27
CA ALA A 37 65.25 55.88 -25.91
C ALA A 37 64.89 54.46 -26.40
N LYS A 38 65.47 54.13 -27.55
CA LYS A 38 65.98 52.81 -27.98
C LYS A 38 65.07 51.59 -27.79
N GLU A 39 64.61 51.08 -28.93
CA GLU A 39 64.37 49.65 -29.15
C GLU A 39 65.50 48.83 -28.51
N HIS A 40 65.15 48.10 -27.45
CA HIS A 40 65.85 46.88 -27.09
C HIS A 40 64.84 45.77 -27.30
N GLU A 41 65.03 45.04 -28.40
CA GLU A 41 64.40 43.75 -28.64
C GLU A 41 64.45 42.96 -27.33
N THR A 42 63.29 42.85 -26.68
CA THR A 42 63.13 41.89 -25.60
C THR A 42 62.99 40.56 -26.31
N MET A 43 64.14 39.99 -26.70
CA MET A 43 64.21 38.62 -27.14
C MET A 43 63.49 37.82 -26.06
N LEU A 44 62.39 37.20 -26.46
CA LEU A 44 61.65 36.24 -25.67
C LEU A 44 62.66 35.13 -25.38
N ASP A 45 63.34 35.24 -24.24
CA ASP A 45 64.25 34.22 -23.72
C ASP A 45 63.35 33.07 -23.26
N VAL A 46 62.85 32.34 -24.25
CA VAL A 46 62.25 31.03 -24.07
C VAL A 46 63.41 30.15 -23.64
N HIS A 47 63.66 30.09 -22.34
CA HIS A 47 64.41 28.97 -21.78
C HIS A 47 63.74 27.71 -22.33
N PRO A 48 64.46 26.86 -23.08
CA PRO A 48 63.94 25.54 -23.38
C PRO A 48 63.62 24.92 -22.04
N ALA A 49 62.38 24.48 -21.84
CA ALA A 49 62.05 23.69 -20.67
C ALA A 49 62.98 22.46 -20.71
N HIS A 50 64.03 22.45 -19.88
CA HIS A 50 65.00 21.35 -19.77
C HIS A 50 64.38 20.05 -19.21
N HIS A 51 63.06 19.95 -19.20
CA HIS A 51 62.27 18.78 -18.81
C HIS A 51 61.20 18.43 -19.85
N ALA A 52 61.42 18.75 -21.13
CA ALA A 52 60.72 18.02 -22.19
C ALA A 52 61.23 16.57 -22.14
N ALA A 53 60.40 15.67 -21.62
CA ALA A 53 60.65 14.23 -21.55
C ALA A 53 61.05 13.70 -22.94
N SER A 54 62.36 13.61 -23.19
CA SER A 54 62.92 13.38 -24.52
C SER A 54 63.25 11.91 -24.77
N SER A 55 62.87 11.04 -23.83
CA SER A 55 63.00 9.59 -23.97
C SER A 55 61.64 8.90 -24.02
N TRP A 56 61.50 7.94 -24.94
CA TRP A 56 60.33 7.05 -25.00
C TRP A 56 59.99 6.40 -23.64
N LYS A 57 61.03 6.15 -22.82
CA LYS A 57 60.89 5.63 -21.46
C LYS A 57 60.08 6.57 -20.55
N GLU A 58 60.38 7.86 -20.55
CA GLU A 58 59.64 8.85 -19.75
C GLU A 58 58.20 9.02 -20.22
N PHE A 59 57.98 8.96 -21.53
CA PHE A 59 56.63 8.98 -22.10
C PHE A 59 55.80 7.78 -21.60
N PHE A 60 56.34 6.55 -21.67
CA PHE A 60 55.63 5.36 -21.15
C PHE A 60 55.39 5.43 -19.64
N ILE A 61 56.32 6.00 -18.86
CA ILE A 61 56.14 6.18 -17.42
C ILE A 61 54.99 7.15 -17.12
N HIS A 62 54.89 8.27 -17.85
CA HIS A 62 53.79 9.21 -17.68
C HIS A 62 52.44 8.57 -18.00
N ILE A 63 52.35 7.87 -19.14
CA ILE A 63 51.13 7.15 -19.52
C ILE A 63 50.78 6.08 -18.48
N ALA A 64 51.74 5.27 -18.04
CA ALA A 64 51.52 4.25 -17.02
C ALA A 64 51.00 4.86 -15.71
N THR A 65 51.53 6.02 -15.32
CA THR A 65 51.08 6.74 -14.12
C THR A 65 49.65 7.25 -14.25
N ILE A 66 49.29 7.86 -15.40
CA ILE A 66 47.93 8.32 -15.67
C ILE A 66 46.94 7.15 -15.68
N VAL A 67 47.28 6.08 -16.41
CA VAL A 67 46.44 4.87 -16.49
C VAL A 67 46.26 4.24 -15.11
N LEU A 68 47.32 4.15 -14.31
CA LEU A 68 47.22 3.62 -12.95
C LEU A 68 46.31 4.47 -12.06
N GLY A 69 46.44 5.80 -12.14
CA GLY A 69 45.55 6.71 -11.42
C GLY A 69 44.08 6.53 -11.81
N LEU A 70 43.78 6.41 -13.11
CA LEU A 70 42.42 6.19 -13.62
C LEU A 70 41.87 4.81 -13.21
N LEU A 71 42.67 3.75 -13.30
CA LEU A 71 42.26 2.41 -12.88
C LEU A 71 41.95 2.36 -11.38
N ILE A 72 42.74 3.06 -10.56
CA ILE A 72 42.48 3.15 -9.12
C ILE A 72 41.18 3.92 -8.85
N ALA A 73 40.99 5.07 -9.51
CA ALA A 73 39.79 5.88 -9.33
C ALA A 73 38.51 5.09 -9.67
N VAL A 74 38.46 4.48 -10.87
CA VAL A 74 37.32 3.67 -11.31
C VAL A 74 37.17 2.42 -10.46
N GLY A 75 38.26 1.75 -10.10
CA GLY A 75 38.23 0.56 -9.26
C GLY A 75 37.64 0.82 -7.87
N LEU A 76 37.98 1.96 -7.25
CA LEU A 76 37.44 2.36 -5.96
C LEU A 76 35.97 2.75 -6.05
N GLU A 77 35.58 3.49 -7.09
CA GLU A 77 34.18 3.86 -7.33
C GLU A 77 33.30 2.62 -7.45
N GLN A 78 33.70 1.66 -8.31
CA GLN A 78 32.98 0.41 -8.51
C GLN A 78 32.95 -0.47 -7.24
N ALA A 79 34.03 -0.47 -6.44
CA ALA A 79 34.06 -1.21 -5.18
C ALA A 79 33.11 -0.62 -4.12
N VAL A 80 33.06 0.71 -4.00
CA VAL A 80 32.17 1.41 -3.07
C VAL A 80 30.71 1.24 -3.49
N GLU A 81 30.41 1.42 -4.78
CA GLU A 81 29.07 1.23 -5.34
C GLU A 81 28.59 -0.21 -5.13
N HIS A 82 29.43 -1.21 -5.40
CA HIS A 82 29.11 -2.60 -5.11
C HIS A 82 28.82 -2.84 -3.62
N SER A 83 29.59 -2.24 -2.72
CA SER A 83 29.33 -2.34 -1.28
C SER A 83 28.04 -1.62 -0.87
N HIS A 84 27.66 -0.54 -1.53
CA HIS A 84 26.44 0.22 -1.28
C HIS A 84 25.21 -0.61 -1.65
N HIS A 85 25.16 -1.12 -2.89
CA HIS A 85 24.08 -1.98 -3.37
C HIS A 85 23.87 -3.20 -2.48
N ARG A 86 24.95 -3.82 -1.99
CA ARG A 86 24.84 -4.96 -1.07
C ARG A 86 24.22 -4.59 0.27
N ARG A 87 24.45 -3.38 0.78
CA ARG A 87 23.84 -2.90 2.02
C ARG A 87 22.37 -2.57 1.81
N GLU A 88 22.03 -1.83 0.75
CA GLU A 88 20.65 -1.50 0.40
C GLU A 88 19.78 -2.76 0.24
N VAL A 89 20.27 -3.76 -0.48
CA VAL A 89 19.56 -5.04 -0.62
C VAL A 89 19.41 -5.76 0.72
N ALA A 90 20.42 -5.70 1.60
CA ALA A 90 20.35 -6.33 2.91
C ALA A 90 19.33 -5.64 3.85
N GLU A 91 19.27 -4.31 3.82
CA GLU A 91 18.29 -3.51 4.57
C GLU A 91 16.87 -3.81 4.10
N VAL A 92 16.61 -3.76 2.79
CA VAL A 92 15.30 -4.09 2.21
C VAL A 92 14.87 -5.52 2.55
N ARG A 93 15.78 -6.50 2.52
CA ARG A 93 15.46 -7.88 2.93
C ARG A 93 15.02 -7.98 4.38
N GLU A 94 15.64 -7.20 5.27
CA GLU A 94 15.26 -7.19 6.68
C GLU A 94 13.87 -6.57 6.88
N GLU A 95 13.57 -5.48 6.19
CA GLU A 95 12.24 -4.85 6.21
C GLU A 95 11.16 -5.79 5.66
N LEU A 96 11.40 -6.43 4.52
CA LEU A 96 10.47 -7.40 3.92
C LEU A 96 10.24 -8.61 4.83
N ARG A 97 11.28 -9.07 5.53
CA ARG A 97 11.16 -10.16 6.52
C ARG A 97 10.29 -9.72 7.70
N GLY A 98 10.51 -8.52 8.23
CA GLY A 98 9.68 -7.96 9.29
C GLY A 98 8.22 -7.81 8.88
N GLU A 99 7.96 -7.29 7.67
CA GLU A 99 6.62 -7.15 7.12
C GLU A 99 5.94 -8.51 6.90
N ARG A 100 6.68 -9.52 6.42
CA ARG A 100 6.16 -10.88 6.26
C ARG A 100 5.74 -11.50 7.58
N GLU A 101 6.48 -11.30 8.66
CA GLU A 101 6.10 -11.80 9.99
C GLU A 101 4.84 -11.08 10.51
N ALA A 102 4.75 -9.75 10.35
CA ALA A 102 3.54 -9.00 10.69
C ALA A 102 2.32 -9.51 9.92
N ASN A 103 2.48 -9.81 8.61
CA ASN A 103 1.41 -10.37 7.79
C ASN A 103 0.98 -11.78 8.23
N LYS A 104 1.88 -12.59 8.79
CA LYS A 104 1.49 -13.90 9.37
C LYS A 104 0.60 -13.74 10.61
N ASP A 105 0.85 -12.70 11.41
CA ASP A 105 0.03 -12.40 12.58
C ASP A 105 -1.35 -11.84 12.19
N SER A 106 -1.40 -10.93 11.21
CA SER A 106 -2.66 -10.49 10.59
C SER A 106 -3.43 -11.68 10.03
N PHE A 107 -2.77 -12.56 9.28
CA PHE A 107 -3.38 -13.74 8.68
C PHE A 107 -3.99 -14.71 9.72
N ARG A 108 -3.35 -14.89 10.88
CA ARG A 108 -3.91 -15.68 11.99
C ARG A 108 -5.18 -15.05 12.56
N SER A 109 -5.15 -13.73 12.73
CA SER A 109 -6.29 -12.97 13.22
C SER A 109 -7.46 -13.05 12.24
N GLU A 110 -7.19 -12.88 10.95
CA GLU A 110 -8.19 -12.97 9.89
C GLU A 110 -8.82 -14.37 9.78
N THR A 111 -8.00 -15.42 9.89
CA THR A 111 -8.50 -16.80 9.96
C THR A 111 -9.46 -17.00 11.15
N THR A 112 -9.18 -16.37 12.29
CA THR A 112 -10.01 -16.47 13.49
C THR A 112 -11.31 -15.69 13.32
N ASN A 113 -11.22 -14.45 12.85
CA ASN A 113 -12.38 -13.60 12.57
C ASN A 113 -13.31 -14.24 11.54
N TRP A 114 -12.76 -14.85 10.49
CA TRP A 114 -13.54 -15.54 9.47
C TRP A 114 -14.47 -16.61 10.06
N ARG A 115 -14.00 -17.37 11.07
CA ARG A 115 -14.81 -18.42 11.73
C ARG A 115 -15.93 -17.81 12.57
N TRP A 116 -15.65 -16.72 13.27
CA TRP A 116 -16.64 -16.01 14.08
C TRP A 116 -17.72 -15.39 13.21
N GLU A 117 -17.31 -14.66 12.19
CA GLU A 117 -18.17 -14.02 11.19
C GLU A 117 -19.03 -15.04 10.43
N THR A 118 -18.49 -16.23 10.15
CA THR A 118 -19.27 -17.34 9.58
C THR A 118 -20.41 -17.75 10.51
N ALA A 119 -20.13 -17.96 11.80
CA ALA A 119 -21.13 -18.34 12.78
C ALA A 119 -22.20 -17.26 12.98
N GLU A 120 -21.81 -15.99 12.89
CA GLU A 120 -22.72 -14.84 12.93
C GLU A 120 -23.67 -14.81 11.75
N LEU A 121 -23.14 -14.90 10.52
CA LEU A 121 -23.96 -14.89 9.30
C LEU A 121 -24.94 -16.07 9.26
N GLU A 122 -24.51 -17.25 9.68
CA GLU A 122 -25.37 -18.42 9.78
C GLU A 122 -26.46 -18.25 10.86
N ASN A 123 -26.10 -17.66 12.00
CA ASN A 123 -27.06 -17.29 13.03
C ASN A 123 -28.10 -16.29 12.50
N ASN A 124 -27.66 -15.27 11.76
CA ASN A 124 -28.55 -14.26 11.18
C ASN A 124 -29.53 -14.92 10.19
N LEU A 125 -29.04 -15.79 9.30
CA LEU A 125 -29.90 -16.51 8.35
C LEU A 125 -30.93 -17.41 9.03
N MET A 126 -30.59 -18.02 10.16
CA MET A 126 -31.54 -18.82 10.94
C MET A 126 -32.64 -17.95 11.58
N VAL A 127 -32.27 -16.82 12.19
CA VAL A 127 -33.22 -15.87 12.79
C VAL A 127 -34.16 -15.31 11.72
N LEU A 128 -33.61 -14.92 10.57
CA LEU A 128 -34.39 -14.42 9.44
C LEU A 128 -35.32 -15.50 8.87
N ALA A 129 -34.84 -16.74 8.70
CA ALA A 129 -35.68 -17.85 8.26
C ALA A 129 -36.81 -18.18 9.25
N TYR A 130 -36.58 -17.98 10.55
CA TYR A 130 -37.63 -18.09 11.56
C TYR A 130 -38.66 -16.96 11.42
N LEU A 131 -38.22 -15.72 11.29
CA LEU A 131 -39.09 -14.54 11.11
C LEU A 131 -39.93 -14.61 9.83
N GLN A 132 -39.41 -15.22 8.75
CA GLN A 132 -40.19 -15.48 7.54
C GLN A 132 -41.42 -16.36 7.80
N LYS A 133 -41.31 -17.33 8.72
CA LYS A 133 -42.40 -18.23 9.10
C LYS A 133 -43.28 -17.68 10.23
N HIS A 134 -42.70 -16.81 11.06
CA HIS A 134 -43.32 -16.26 12.26
C HIS A 134 -43.14 -14.73 12.33
N PRO A 135 -43.74 -13.97 11.39
CA PRO A 135 -43.59 -12.51 11.35
C PRO A 135 -44.17 -11.85 12.60
N GLY A 136 -43.54 -10.78 13.07
CA GLY A 136 -43.95 -10.05 14.28
C GLY A 136 -43.71 -10.79 15.59
N THR A 137 -42.91 -11.86 15.59
CA THR A 137 -42.48 -12.51 16.84
C THR A 137 -41.77 -11.48 17.73
N PRO A 138 -42.17 -11.31 19.00
CA PRO A 138 -41.47 -10.44 19.94
C PRO A 138 -39.99 -10.81 20.06
N ASP A 139 -39.12 -9.81 20.15
CA ASP A 139 -37.66 -10.00 20.08
C ASP A 139 -37.16 -11.01 21.14
N GLU A 140 -37.78 -11.06 22.32
CA GLU A 140 -37.41 -11.95 23.44
C GLU A 140 -37.69 -13.43 23.16
N LYS A 141 -38.50 -13.73 22.14
CA LYS A 141 -38.91 -15.09 21.73
C LYS A 141 -38.18 -15.58 20.48
N LEU A 142 -37.24 -14.80 19.94
CA LEU A 142 -36.51 -15.17 18.73
C LEU A 142 -35.40 -16.19 19.00
N PRO A 143 -35.10 -17.10 18.05
CA PRO A 143 -34.06 -18.14 18.19
C PRO A 143 -32.61 -17.60 18.19
N GLY A 144 -32.42 -16.29 18.30
CA GLY A 144 -31.16 -15.58 18.24
C GLY A 144 -31.37 -14.08 18.03
N SER A 145 -30.30 -13.31 18.15
CA SER A 145 -30.24 -11.90 17.74
C SER A 145 -29.47 -11.77 16.43
N LEU A 146 -29.73 -10.73 15.65
CA LEU A 146 -28.83 -10.38 14.54
C LEU A 146 -27.54 -9.79 15.13
N VAL A 147 -26.40 -10.22 14.60
CA VAL A 147 -25.06 -9.72 14.98
C VAL A 147 -24.27 -9.48 13.70
N TRP A 148 -23.60 -8.33 13.62
CA TRP A 148 -22.79 -7.91 12.48
C TRP A 148 -21.43 -7.41 12.99
N PHE A 149 -20.71 -8.27 13.69
CA PHE A 149 -19.37 -7.93 14.11
C PHE A 149 -18.41 -8.07 12.92
N HIS A 150 -17.47 -7.15 12.84
CA HIS A 150 -16.42 -7.15 11.84
C HIS A 150 -15.13 -6.66 12.49
N ALA A 151 -14.02 -7.35 12.25
CA ALA A 151 -12.71 -6.92 12.72
C ALA A 151 -11.69 -7.06 11.59
N SER A 152 -11.19 -5.95 11.04
CA SER A 152 -10.19 -5.99 9.96
C SER A 152 -8.80 -5.67 10.50
N ALA A 153 -7.83 -6.50 10.11
CA ALA A 153 -6.41 -6.26 10.23
C ALA A 153 -5.79 -6.42 8.83
N PRO A 154 -5.87 -5.39 7.96
CA PRO A 154 -5.41 -5.50 6.58
C PRO A 154 -3.93 -5.87 6.53
N ASN A 155 -3.55 -6.60 5.48
CA ASN A 155 -2.14 -6.94 5.30
C ASN A 155 -1.31 -5.69 4.98
N THR A 156 -0.07 -5.71 5.45
CA THR A 156 0.92 -4.67 5.20
C THR A 156 1.71 -4.97 3.92
N GLN A 157 1.97 -3.93 3.13
CA GLN A 157 2.72 -4.01 1.87
C GLN A 157 3.66 -2.82 1.65
N ALA A 158 3.89 -2.02 2.69
CA ALA A 158 4.62 -0.78 2.63
C ALA A 158 6.10 -1.01 2.31
N ALA A 159 6.73 -2.03 2.91
CA ALA A 159 8.11 -2.40 2.63
C ALA A 159 8.26 -2.89 1.18
N TRP A 160 7.29 -3.68 0.68
CA TRP A 160 7.31 -4.12 -0.72
C TRP A 160 7.14 -2.99 -1.72
N ASP A 161 6.21 -2.08 -1.47
CA ASP A 161 6.01 -0.91 -2.32
C ASP A 161 7.24 0.01 -2.29
N ALA A 162 7.86 0.21 -1.12
CA ALA A 162 9.11 0.96 -1.00
C ALA A 162 10.25 0.31 -1.79
N ALA A 163 10.43 -1.01 -1.71
CA ALA A 163 11.45 -1.75 -2.43
C ALA A 163 11.30 -1.63 -3.96
N LYS A 164 10.05 -1.71 -4.47
CA LYS A 164 9.76 -1.50 -5.90
C LYS A 164 10.05 -0.07 -6.33
N ASN A 165 9.63 0.91 -5.53
CA ASN A 165 9.75 2.33 -5.85
C ASN A 165 11.19 2.85 -5.76
N SER A 166 12.02 2.27 -4.89
CA SER A 166 13.45 2.64 -4.77
C SER A 166 14.32 2.03 -5.87
N GLY A 167 13.81 1.04 -6.62
CA GLY A 167 14.56 0.34 -7.66
C GLY A 167 15.52 -0.74 -7.12
N VAL A 168 15.58 -0.96 -5.80
CA VAL A 168 16.45 -1.98 -5.17
C VAL A 168 16.11 -3.39 -5.65
N THR A 169 14.87 -3.64 -6.06
CA THR A 169 14.47 -4.94 -6.65
C THR A 169 15.28 -5.31 -7.90
N SER A 170 15.81 -4.34 -8.65
CA SER A 170 16.69 -4.59 -9.80
C SER A 170 18.06 -5.16 -9.41
N LEU A 171 18.48 -4.96 -8.16
CA LEU A 171 19.72 -5.47 -7.58
C LEU A 171 19.53 -6.82 -6.87
N MET A 172 18.29 -7.27 -6.72
CA MET A 172 17.93 -8.55 -6.08
C MET A 172 17.94 -9.70 -7.09
N HIS A 173 17.97 -10.94 -6.59
CA HIS A 173 17.80 -12.10 -7.46
C HIS A 173 16.37 -12.14 -8.00
N ARG A 174 16.21 -12.42 -9.30
CA ARG A 174 14.89 -12.44 -9.94
C ARG A 174 13.91 -13.41 -9.28
N GLU A 175 14.37 -14.61 -8.93
CA GLU A 175 13.55 -15.61 -8.23
C GLU A 175 13.06 -15.12 -6.86
N GLU A 176 13.86 -14.31 -6.17
CA GLU A 176 13.50 -13.71 -4.88
C GLU A 176 12.41 -12.65 -5.06
N VAL A 177 12.55 -11.78 -6.07
CA VAL A 177 11.54 -10.75 -6.42
C VAL A 177 10.22 -11.40 -6.81
N GLU A 178 10.25 -12.46 -7.63
CA GLU A 178 9.07 -13.23 -8.03
C GLU A 178 8.36 -13.84 -6.81
N GLN A 179 9.09 -14.41 -5.84
CA GLN A 179 8.51 -14.96 -4.62
C GLN A 179 7.82 -13.91 -3.73
N TYR A 180 8.41 -12.72 -3.61
CA TYR A 180 7.77 -11.62 -2.90
C TYR A 180 6.49 -11.18 -3.62
N GLU A 181 6.58 -10.96 -4.92
CA GLU A 181 5.43 -10.55 -5.74
C GLU A 181 4.26 -11.53 -5.64
N ASP A 182 4.52 -12.84 -5.73
CA ASP A 182 3.51 -13.88 -5.54
C ASP A 182 2.87 -13.81 -4.14
N THR A 183 3.70 -13.62 -3.10
CA THR A 183 3.20 -13.49 -1.72
C THR A 183 2.26 -12.29 -1.58
N TYR A 184 2.69 -11.10 -2.00
CA TYR A 184 1.88 -9.88 -1.86
C TYR A 184 0.62 -9.91 -2.72
N ASN A 185 0.67 -10.55 -3.90
CA ASN A 185 -0.53 -10.75 -4.72
C ASN A 185 -1.58 -11.66 -4.03
N LYS A 186 -1.16 -12.67 -3.26
CA LYS A 186 -2.12 -13.47 -2.45
C LYS A 186 -2.67 -12.70 -1.27
N LEU A 187 -1.84 -11.94 -0.56
CA LEU A 187 -2.29 -11.11 0.56
C LEU A 187 -3.30 -10.06 0.10
N LYS A 188 -3.02 -9.38 -1.01
CA LYS A 188 -3.95 -8.44 -1.63
C LYS A 188 -5.29 -9.11 -1.98
N ARG A 189 -5.26 -10.33 -2.51
CA ARG A 189 -6.50 -11.06 -2.83
C ARG A 189 -7.34 -11.37 -1.59
N ILE A 190 -6.71 -11.62 -0.44
CA ILE A 190 -7.42 -11.78 0.84
C ILE A 190 -8.08 -10.45 1.22
N ASP A 191 -7.33 -9.35 1.19
CA ASP A 191 -7.85 -8.02 1.55
C ASP A 191 -9.00 -7.60 0.63
N ASP A 192 -8.88 -7.83 -0.68
CA ASP A 192 -9.93 -7.53 -1.67
C ASP A 192 -11.20 -8.37 -1.39
N ALA A 193 -11.05 -9.66 -1.11
CA ALA A 193 -12.18 -10.54 -0.80
C ALA A 193 -12.87 -10.15 0.51
N ARG A 194 -12.08 -9.77 1.52
CA ARG A 194 -12.56 -9.29 2.81
C ARG A 194 -13.31 -7.97 2.69
N SER A 195 -12.79 -7.02 1.91
CA SER A 195 -13.49 -5.76 1.63
C SER A 195 -14.85 -6.01 0.98
N LEU A 196 -14.95 -6.96 0.06
CA LEU A 196 -16.22 -7.33 -0.56
C LEU A 196 -17.19 -7.95 0.46
N ALA A 197 -16.72 -8.85 1.32
CA ALA A 197 -17.51 -9.47 2.39
C ALA A 197 -18.06 -8.41 3.35
N TYR A 198 -17.19 -7.48 3.77
CA TYR A 198 -17.52 -6.34 4.61
C TYR A 198 -18.62 -5.46 3.99
N ASP A 199 -18.50 -5.09 2.71
CA ASP A 199 -19.56 -4.33 2.02
C ASP A 199 -20.89 -5.09 2.00
N GLY A 200 -20.86 -6.41 1.79
CA GLY A 200 -22.05 -7.25 1.84
C GLY A 200 -22.71 -7.28 3.23
N MET A 201 -21.93 -7.34 4.30
CA MET A 201 -22.42 -7.27 5.67
C MET A 201 -23.05 -5.91 5.98
N ASN A 202 -22.41 -4.82 5.56
CA ASN A 202 -22.95 -3.45 5.73
C ASN A 202 -24.27 -3.26 4.99
N ASP A 203 -24.39 -3.82 3.79
CA ASP A 203 -25.66 -3.79 3.06
C ASP A 203 -26.75 -4.56 3.81
N ALA A 204 -26.44 -5.71 4.40
CA ALA A 204 -27.38 -6.53 5.15
C ALA A 204 -27.78 -5.92 6.50
N SER A 205 -26.87 -5.21 7.18
CA SER A 205 -27.11 -4.58 8.48
C SER A 205 -27.84 -3.24 8.41
N ARG A 206 -28.14 -2.73 7.21
CA ARG A 206 -28.67 -1.37 6.99
C ARG A 206 -29.90 -0.99 7.83
N TYR A 207 -30.74 -1.95 8.17
CA TYR A 207 -31.95 -1.67 8.96
C TYR A 207 -31.66 -1.44 10.44
N GLU A 208 -30.54 -1.94 10.97
CA GLU A 208 -30.13 -1.69 12.36
C GLU A 208 -29.90 -0.21 12.65
N LEU A 209 -29.50 0.55 11.62
CA LEU A 209 -29.30 2.00 11.73
C LEU A 209 -30.62 2.78 11.84
N THR A 210 -31.73 2.18 11.42
CA THR A 210 -33.05 2.85 11.42
C THR A 210 -34.00 2.31 12.50
N ASP A 211 -34.05 0.99 12.66
CA ASP A 211 -34.86 0.30 13.66
C ASP A 211 -34.22 -1.05 13.96
N ASN A 212 -33.67 -1.21 15.15
CA ASN A 212 -33.00 -2.42 15.58
C ASN A 212 -33.97 -3.51 16.08
N ARG A 213 -35.28 -3.23 16.09
CA ARG A 213 -36.29 -4.20 16.53
C ARG A 213 -36.72 -5.11 15.40
N LEU A 214 -36.32 -6.37 15.51
CA LEU A 214 -36.65 -7.40 14.52
C LEU A 214 -38.15 -7.65 14.40
N SER A 215 -38.88 -7.49 15.50
CA SER A 215 -40.34 -7.56 15.56
C SER A 215 -41.05 -6.47 14.73
N HIS A 216 -40.38 -5.37 14.37
CA HIS A 216 -40.94 -4.29 13.56
C HIS A 216 -40.72 -4.50 12.05
N LEU A 217 -39.88 -5.47 11.66
CA LEU A 217 -39.57 -5.71 10.25
C LEU A 217 -40.79 -6.26 9.50
N SER A 218 -41.12 -5.62 8.39
CA SER A 218 -42.13 -6.14 7.46
C SER A 218 -41.63 -7.41 6.76
N PRO A 219 -42.54 -8.28 6.25
CA PRO A 219 -42.15 -9.45 5.48
C PRO A 219 -41.24 -9.14 4.27
N ALA A 220 -41.42 -7.98 3.64
CA ALA A 220 -40.57 -7.54 2.53
C ALA A 220 -39.14 -7.22 3.01
N GLN A 221 -39.00 -6.49 4.11
CA GLN A 221 -37.69 -6.20 4.72
C GLN A 221 -36.99 -7.49 5.18
N ILE A 222 -37.72 -8.44 5.78
CA ILE A 222 -37.15 -9.73 6.18
C ILE A 222 -36.60 -10.47 4.94
N ALA A 223 -37.34 -10.52 3.84
CA ALA A 223 -36.90 -11.17 2.60
C ALA A 223 -35.67 -10.49 1.98
N GLU A 224 -35.62 -9.16 2.00
CA GLU A 224 -34.49 -8.37 1.52
C GLU A 224 -33.24 -8.62 2.36
N ILE A 225 -33.31 -8.49 3.69
CA ILE A 225 -32.19 -8.75 4.60
C ILE A 225 -31.71 -10.20 4.44
N THR A 226 -32.63 -11.17 4.29
CA THR A 226 -32.25 -12.58 4.04
C THR A 226 -31.40 -12.71 2.79
N THR A 227 -31.80 -12.06 1.70
CA THR A 227 -31.07 -12.10 0.43
C THR A 227 -29.70 -11.44 0.55
N LEU A 228 -29.63 -10.26 1.17
CA LEU A 228 -28.36 -9.55 1.40
C LEU A 228 -27.41 -10.34 2.30
N THR A 229 -27.94 -11.01 3.33
CA THR A 229 -27.15 -11.88 4.22
C THR A 229 -26.59 -13.09 3.47
N GLN A 230 -27.36 -13.69 2.55
CA GLN A 230 -26.86 -14.78 1.70
C GLN A 230 -25.75 -14.31 0.75
N ILE A 231 -25.88 -13.10 0.20
CA ILE A 231 -24.84 -12.48 -0.62
C ILE A 231 -23.58 -12.24 0.24
N ALA A 232 -23.73 -11.68 1.43
CA ALA A 232 -22.63 -11.47 2.38
C ALA A 232 -21.92 -12.79 2.70
N LEU A 233 -22.65 -13.86 3.02
CA LEU A 233 -22.09 -15.19 3.27
C LEU A 233 -21.35 -15.78 2.06
N THR A 234 -21.85 -15.52 0.85
CA THR A 234 -21.17 -15.95 -0.38
C THR A 234 -19.84 -15.22 -0.57
N LYS A 235 -19.80 -13.91 -0.32
CA LYS A 235 -18.56 -13.12 -0.39
C LYS A 235 -17.59 -13.53 0.72
N HIS A 236 -18.09 -13.74 1.93
CA HIS A 236 -17.33 -14.26 3.07
C HIS A 236 -16.72 -15.64 2.78
N TRP A 237 -17.46 -16.52 2.11
CA TRP A 237 -16.92 -17.80 1.67
C TRP A 237 -15.75 -17.65 0.69
N LEU A 238 -15.79 -16.68 -0.21
CA LEU A 238 -14.67 -16.39 -1.14
C LEU A 238 -13.42 -15.89 -0.42
N GLU A 239 -13.57 -15.14 0.67
CA GLU A 239 -12.45 -14.78 1.56
C GLU A 239 -11.82 -16.04 2.17
N GLY A 240 -12.65 -16.96 2.67
CA GLY A 240 -12.18 -18.25 3.21
C GLY A 240 -11.43 -19.09 2.16
N VAL A 241 -11.87 -19.05 0.90
CA VAL A 241 -11.15 -19.66 -0.24
C VAL A 241 -9.80 -18.99 -0.48
N ALA A 242 -9.70 -17.67 -0.36
CA ALA A 242 -8.43 -16.96 -0.50
C ALA A 242 -7.45 -17.35 0.61
N LEU A 243 -7.93 -17.40 1.86
CA LEU A 243 -7.17 -17.84 3.04
C LEU A 243 -6.65 -19.29 2.89
N GLU A 244 -7.51 -20.21 2.49
CA GLU A 244 -7.15 -21.62 2.27
C GLU A 244 -6.09 -21.79 1.18
N ASN A 245 -6.27 -21.11 0.04
CA ASN A 245 -5.31 -21.15 -1.06
C ASN A 245 -3.93 -20.62 -0.66
N THR A 246 -3.87 -19.56 0.16
CA THR A 246 -2.60 -18.99 0.64
C THR A 246 -1.79 -20.00 1.43
N THR A 247 -2.39 -20.76 2.35
CA THR A 247 -1.65 -21.81 3.10
C THR A 247 -1.33 -23.05 2.27
N ARG A 248 -2.09 -23.30 1.20
CA ARG A 248 -1.76 -24.36 0.25
C ARG A 248 -0.45 -24.04 -0.48
N GLU A 249 -0.25 -22.77 -0.83
CA GLU A 249 0.90 -22.27 -1.59
C GLU A 249 2.10 -21.95 -0.68
N PHE A 250 1.89 -21.19 0.38
CA PHE A 250 2.95 -20.74 1.29
C PHE A 250 2.90 -21.51 2.62
N LYS A 251 3.83 -22.45 2.78
CA LYS A 251 3.91 -23.33 3.96
C LYS A 251 4.40 -22.65 5.23
N ASP A 252 4.99 -21.46 5.10
CA ASP A 252 5.45 -20.66 6.24
C ASP A 252 4.34 -19.79 6.85
N PHE A 253 3.18 -19.67 6.20
CA PHE A 253 1.99 -19.07 6.80
C PHE A 253 1.35 -20.02 7.81
N PRO A 254 0.75 -19.50 8.90
CA PRO A 254 0.11 -20.35 9.89
C PRO A 254 -1.09 -21.09 9.28
N PRO A 255 -1.48 -22.26 9.83
CA PRO A 255 -2.65 -23.00 9.35
C PRO A 255 -3.91 -22.14 9.30
N SER A 256 -4.70 -22.31 8.24
CA SER A 256 -5.89 -21.50 7.99
C SER A 256 -7.17 -22.34 7.88
N ILE A 257 -8.17 -21.78 7.21
CA ILE A 257 -9.43 -22.40 6.85
C ILE A 257 -9.16 -23.64 6.00
N THR A 258 -9.87 -24.72 6.29
CA THR A 258 -9.79 -25.99 5.57
C THR A 258 -10.86 -26.10 4.50
N SER A 259 -10.62 -26.96 3.49
CA SER A 259 -11.64 -27.28 2.48
C SER A 259 -12.91 -27.89 3.08
N ASP A 260 -12.80 -28.58 4.22
CA ASP A 260 -13.93 -29.14 4.96
C ASP A 260 -14.78 -28.04 5.60
N GLU A 261 -14.15 -27.06 6.25
CA GLU A 261 -14.85 -25.88 6.79
C GLU A 261 -15.58 -25.11 5.68
N LEU A 262 -14.94 -24.87 4.53
CA LEU A 262 -15.56 -24.23 3.37
C LEU A 262 -16.75 -25.03 2.82
N SER A 263 -16.66 -26.37 2.85
CA SER A 263 -17.73 -27.25 2.39
C SER A 263 -18.92 -27.25 3.36
N GLN A 264 -18.68 -27.09 4.66
CA GLN A 264 -19.75 -27.01 5.67
C GLN A 264 -20.60 -25.76 5.48
N VAL A 265 -19.98 -24.60 5.21
CA VAL A 265 -20.69 -23.34 4.96
C VAL A 265 -21.67 -23.47 3.78
N ARG A 266 -21.26 -24.12 2.69
CA ARG A 266 -22.11 -24.29 1.50
C ARG A 266 -23.29 -25.24 1.72
N ASN A 267 -23.15 -26.21 2.61
CA ASN A 267 -24.08 -27.35 2.73
C ASN A 267 -24.95 -27.29 4.00
N ARG A 268 -24.80 -26.28 4.85
CA ARG A 268 -25.51 -26.21 6.14
C ARG A 268 -27.02 -26.00 5.93
N LYS A 269 -27.81 -26.89 6.55
CA LYS A 269 -29.27 -26.76 6.65
C LYS A 269 -29.60 -26.16 8.01
N ASN A 270 -30.26 -25.00 8.04
CA ASN A 270 -30.64 -24.33 9.28
C ASN A 270 -31.71 -25.13 10.04
N VAL A 271 -31.42 -25.51 11.29
CA VAL A 271 -32.37 -26.14 12.21
C VAL A 271 -32.66 -25.15 13.33
N ALA A 272 -33.92 -24.72 13.45
CA ALA A 272 -34.38 -23.93 14.59
C ALA A 272 -34.80 -24.89 15.70
N GLU A 273 -34.09 -24.88 16.84
CA GLU A 273 -34.49 -25.61 18.04
C GLU A 273 -35.12 -24.68 19.09
N ALA A 274 -36.02 -25.24 19.90
CA ALA A 274 -36.79 -24.52 20.91
C ALA A 274 -35.93 -24.11 22.13
N MET A 275 -36.22 -22.92 22.68
CA MET A 275 -35.31 -22.20 23.58
C MET A 275 -35.67 -22.29 25.07
N LYS A 276 -34.64 -22.28 25.92
CA LYS A 276 -34.71 -21.96 27.37
C LYS A 276 -33.87 -20.74 27.77
N GLU A 277 -33.02 -20.23 26.87
CA GLU A 277 -32.07 -19.14 27.08
C GLU A 277 -32.50 -17.88 26.31
N SER A 278 -31.92 -16.71 26.65
CA SER A 278 -32.19 -15.48 25.90
C SER A 278 -31.61 -15.55 24.48
N PRO A 279 -32.21 -14.85 23.49
CA PRO A 279 -31.74 -14.88 22.09
C PRO A 279 -30.26 -14.52 21.96
N PHE A 280 -29.82 -13.47 22.65
CA PHE A 280 -28.43 -13.05 22.65
C PHE A 280 -27.49 -14.09 23.27
N ALA A 281 -27.86 -14.69 24.40
CA ALA A 281 -27.04 -15.74 25.03
C ALA A 281 -26.86 -16.95 24.10
N LEU A 282 -27.90 -17.30 23.35
CA LEU A 282 -27.86 -18.39 22.38
C LEU A 282 -26.95 -18.05 21.18
N THR A 283 -27.00 -16.81 20.68
CA THR A 283 -26.08 -16.33 19.65
C THR A 283 -24.63 -16.37 20.13
N ILE A 284 -24.34 -15.84 21.33
CA ILE A 284 -22.99 -15.89 21.92
C ILE A 284 -22.53 -17.33 22.15
N SER A 285 -23.41 -18.25 22.55
CA SER A 285 -23.08 -19.67 22.71
C SER A 285 -22.63 -20.30 21.39
N ARG A 286 -23.31 -19.99 20.28
CA ARG A 286 -22.92 -20.45 18.93
C ARG A 286 -21.60 -19.83 18.48
N MET A 287 -21.38 -18.55 18.74
CA MET A 287 -20.11 -17.88 18.44
C MET A 287 -18.96 -18.50 19.26
N LYS A 288 -19.17 -18.77 20.56
CA LYS A 288 -18.19 -19.45 21.42
C LYS A 288 -17.89 -20.87 20.93
N ALA A 289 -18.88 -21.59 20.44
CA ALA A 289 -18.68 -22.90 19.81
C ALA A 289 -17.83 -22.81 18.53
N ALA A 290 -17.83 -21.66 17.85
CA ALA A 290 -16.93 -21.33 16.74
C ALA A 290 -15.57 -20.75 17.20
N GLY A 291 -15.30 -20.74 18.51
CA GLY A 291 -14.05 -20.28 19.09
C GLY A 291 -14.01 -18.79 19.45
N TYR A 292 -15.16 -18.10 19.50
CA TYR A 292 -15.23 -16.69 19.93
C TYR A 292 -14.80 -16.52 21.37
N VAL A 293 -13.84 -15.63 21.61
CA VAL A 293 -13.39 -15.22 22.95
C VAL A 293 -13.73 -13.72 23.11
N PRO A 294 -14.66 -13.37 24.01
CA PRO A 294 -15.10 -11.98 24.22
C PRO A 294 -14.03 -11.10 24.87
#